data_AF-A0A940SRW4-F1
#
_entry.id   AF-A0A940SRW4-F1
#
_cell.length_a   1.000
_cell.length_b   1.000
_cell.length_c   1.000
_cell.angle_alpha   90.00
_cell.angle_beta   90.00
_cell.angle_gamma   90.00
#
_symmetry.space_group_name_H-M   'P 1'
#
loop_
_entity.id
_entity.type
_entity.pdbx_description
1 polymer ?
#
loop_
_entity_poly.entity_id
_entity_poly.type
_entity_poly.pdbx_seq_one_letter_code
_entity_poly.pdbx_strand_id
1 'polypeptide(L)'
;HFSYRMAVNPDAPITILQVTYRKEDNGRPLRVTAGGCVLFAGKLNYTGDSDTYEVKYIIPKDVIAANVRTVEAKNTEYDVIDIGFSAGNAEESAKVCDFLYMTAVKPYYEYDSDVAYFIDCGDAAASTVSAGDKFGLYNSLSEQMYGADQVTGMAWGIIDETAEQSSSTGALYTANTWPDESPIDGREKTASYRYTRNQFERNMDRLIEYGFTLPNGTYELEIGFTDPWGCSTAPSVTLENGGKTTKLIENLDLSASKTAAAPFTVTDSNVKLKLTSEDRAVNVTYIKIICKEQEQLPSAGVIGDVNTDGTDDVSDAVLLARIVAEDAAANISKAGLVLADVNGDGQRTAEDVIAILKIIAKIA
;
A
#
# COMPACT_ATOMS: atom_id res chain seq x y z
N HIS A 1 10.03 5.91 20.32
CA HIS A 1 9.11 4.82 19.93
C HIS A 1 8.19 4.52 21.10
N PHE A 2 6.91 4.28 20.84
CA PHE A 2 5.96 3.76 21.81
C PHE A 2 5.01 2.79 21.13
N SER A 3 4.38 1.90 21.90
CA SER A 3 3.45 0.90 21.38
C SER A 3 2.26 0.72 22.31
N TYR A 4 1.14 0.27 21.73
CA TYR A 4 -0.05 -0.16 22.43
C TYR A 4 -0.35 -1.60 22.10
N ARG A 5 -0.75 -2.36 23.11
CA ARG A 5 -1.40 -3.65 22.92
C ARG A 5 -2.89 -3.39 22.76
N MET A 6 -3.43 -3.62 21.57
CA MET A 6 -4.83 -3.32 21.27
C MET A 6 -5.62 -4.61 21.04
N ALA A 7 -6.83 -4.68 21.59
CA ALA A 7 -7.75 -5.77 21.31
C ALA A 7 -8.14 -5.75 19.83
N VAL A 8 -8.21 -6.93 19.23
CA VAL A 8 -8.54 -7.13 17.81
C VAL A 8 -9.52 -8.29 17.68
N ASN A 9 -10.38 -8.24 16.67
CA ASN A 9 -11.21 -9.37 16.27
C ASN A 9 -10.52 -10.07 15.08
N PRO A 10 -9.91 -11.25 15.26
CA PRO A 10 -9.21 -11.94 14.16
C PRO A 10 -10.14 -12.39 13.03
N ASP A 11 -11.45 -12.54 13.31
CA ASP A 11 -12.45 -12.94 12.32
C ASP A 11 -13.05 -11.76 11.55
N ALA A 12 -12.65 -10.52 11.88
CA ALA A 12 -13.16 -9.34 11.19
C ALA A 12 -12.77 -9.35 9.70
N PRO A 13 -13.70 -9.06 8.78
CA PRO A 13 -13.36 -8.91 7.37
C PRO A 13 -12.34 -7.79 7.14
N ILE A 14 -12.59 -6.60 7.66
CA ILE A 14 -11.64 -5.49 7.61
C ILE A 14 -11.40 -5.00 9.04
N THR A 15 -10.15 -4.79 9.39
CA THR A 15 -9.76 -4.20 10.66
C THR A 15 -9.14 -2.84 10.39
N ILE A 16 -9.69 -1.79 10.99
CA ILE A 16 -9.24 -0.41 10.82
C ILE A 16 -8.70 0.11 12.16
N LEU A 17 -7.44 0.54 12.14
CA LEU A 17 -6.82 1.36 13.17
C LEU A 17 -7.08 2.83 12.84
N GLN A 18 -7.84 3.52 13.69
CA GLN A 18 -8.07 4.95 13.58
C GLN A 18 -7.22 5.70 14.61
N VAL A 19 -6.47 6.69 14.14
CA VAL A 19 -5.53 7.46 14.94
C VAL A 19 -5.77 8.95 14.72
N THR A 20 -5.84 9.72 15.81
CA THR A 20 -5.95 11.18 15.72
C THR A 20 -4.56 11.83 15.81
N TYR A 21 -4.26 12.71 14.86
CA TYR A 21 -3.03 13.49 14.78
C TYR A 21 -3.32 15.00 14.84
N ARG A 22 -2.27 15.80 15.05
CA ARG A 22 -2.36 17.27 15.05
C ARG A 22 -1.78 17.84 13.76
N LYS A 23 -2.44 18.86 13.20
CA LYS A 23 -1.96 19.59 12.03
C LYS A 23 -0.59 20.24 12.27
N GLU A 24 -0.29 20.63 13.51
CA GLU A 24 1.03 21.20 13.89
C GLU A 24 2.21 20.22 13.71
N ASP A 25 1.93 18.91 13.65
CA ASP A 25 2.94 17.88 13.41
C ASP A 25 3.13 17.56 11.91
N ASN A 26 2.47 18.29 11.00
CA ASN A 26 2.73 18.18 9.57
C ASN A 26 4.23 18.33 9.26
N GLY A 27 4.73 17.49 8.35
CA GLY A 27 6.14 17.43 7.97
C GLY A 27 7.02 16.61 8.91
N ARG A 28 6.55 16.24 10.11
CA ARG A 28 7.26 15.29 10.98
C ARG A 28 7.18 13.87 10.42
N PRO A 29 8.25 13.08 10.56
CA PRO A 29 8.21 11.67 10.20
C PRO A 29 7.26 10.90 11.11
N LEU A 30 6.61 9.89 10.55
CA LEU A 30 5.78 8.95 11.28
C LEU A 30 5.88 7.59 10.61
N ARG A 31 6.06 6.57 11.45
CA ARG A 31 5.98 5.16 11.11
C ARG A 31 4.96 4.50 12.03
N VAL A 32 3.95 3.87 11.44
CA VAL A 32 2.89 3.13 12.12
C VAL A 32 3.02 1.66 11.76
N THR A 33 2.99 0.79 12.77
CA THR A 33 3.15 -0.65 12.58
C THR A 33 2.08 -1.45 13.30
N ALA A 34 1.77 -2.63 12.77
CA ALA A 34 0.95 -3.63 13.44
C ALA A 34 1.65 -4.99 13.37
N GLY A 35 1.92 -5.61 14.52
CA GLY A 35 2.62 -6.90 14.55
C GLY A 35 3.99 -6.84 13.84
N GLY A 36 4.69 -5.71 13.90
CA GLY A 36 5.95 -5.52 13.17
C GLY A 36 5.79 -5.13 11.69
N CYS A 37 4.64 -5.34 11.05
CA CYS A 37 4.42 -4.90 9.67
C CYS A 37 4.21 -3.38 9.59
N VAL A 38 4.81 -2.69 8.60
CA VAL A 38 4.64 -1.25 8.40
C VAL A 38 3.30 -0.99 7.69
N LEU A 39 2.40 -0.29 8.38
CA LEU A 39 1.14 0.18 7.81
C LEU A 39 1.30 1.55 7.13
N PHE A 40 2.23 2.36 7.63
CA PHE A 40 2.55 3.68 7.11
C PHE A 40 3.99 4.05 7.46
N ALA A 41 4.71 4.65 6.52
CA ALA A 41 6.01 5.27 6.76
C ALA A 41 6.16 6.48 5.85
N GLY A 42 6.17 7.67 6.44
CA GLY A 42 6.22 8.91 5.68
C GLY A 42 6.10 10.13 6.58
N LYS A 43 5.66 11.25 6.00
CA LYS A 43 5.40 12.48 6.74
C LYS A 43 3.92 12.78 6.77
N LEU A 44 3.47 13.37 7.88
CA LEU A 44 2.11 13.90 7.97
C LEU A 44 1.95 15.11 7.05
N ASN A 45 0.83 15.18 6.32
CA ASN A 45 0.55 16.27 5.38
C ASN A 45 -0.96 16.57 5.28
N TYR A 46 -1.58 16.90 6.41
CA TYR A 46 -3.00 17.27 6.44
C TYR A 46 -3.23 18.68 5.90
N THR A 47 -4.08 18.81 4.89
CA THR A 47 -4.37 20.07 4.19
C THR A 47 -5.68 20.73 4.62
N GLY A 48 -6.49 20.06 5.46
CA GLY A 48 -7.75 20.63 5.95
C GLY A 48 -7.55 21.68 7.05
N ASP A 49 -8.66 22.24 7.54
CA ASP A 49 -8.64 23.41 8.41
C ASP A 49 -8.64 23.08 9.92
N SER A 50 -8.92 21.83 10.30
CA SER A 50 -8.99 21.43 11.71
C SER A 50 -7.61 21.29 12.36
N ASP A 51 -7.52 21.62 13.65
CA ASP A 51 -6.27 21.48 14.44
C ASP A 51 -5.89 20.01 14.65
N THR A 52 -6.89 19.14 14.75
CA THR A 52 -6.75 17.68 14.80
C THR A 52 -7.50 17.03 13.65
N TYR A 53 -7.02 15.86 13.24
CA TYR A 53 -7.61 15.10 12.15
C TYR A 53 -7.41 13.60 12.35
N GLU A 54 -8.32 12.81 11.81
CA GLU A 54 -8.29 11.36 11.91
C GLU A 54 -7.63 10.76 10.68
N VAL A 55 -6.79 9.75 10.90
CA VAL A 55 -6.23 8.92 9.84
C VAL A 55 -6.57 7.47 10.14
N LYS A 56 -6.99 6.76 9.10
CA LYS A 56 -7.32 5.34 9.16
C LYS A 56 -6.21 4.53 8.50
N TYR A 57 -5.79 3.47 9.16
CA TYR A 57 -4.88 2.46 8.64
C TYR A 57 -5.60 1.12 8.65
N ILE A 58 -5.72 0.48 7.49
CA ILE A 58 -6.19 -0.90 7.43
C ILE A 58 -5.07 -1.81 7.91
N ILE A 59 -5.40 -2.77 8.79
CA ILE A 59 -4.49 -3.84 9.17
C ILE A 59 -4.81 -5.06 8.29
N PRO A 60 -3.88 -5.50 7.43
CA PRO A 60 -4.06 -6.68 6.59
C PRO A 60 -4.36 -7.95 7.40
N LYS A 61 -5.17 -8.85 6.82
CA LYS A 61 -5.59 -10.07 7.52
C LYS A 61 -4.44 -11.02 7.82
N ASP A 62 -3.51 -11.16 6.88
CA ASP A 62 -2.29 -11.94 7.03
C ASP A 62 -1.40 -11.38 8.15
N VAL A 63 -1.31 -10.05 8.27
CA VAL A 63 -0.63 -9.39 9.40
C VAL A 63 -1.29 -9.73 10.74
N ILE A 64 -2.63 -9.70 10.81
CA ILE A 64 -3.36 -10.10 12.03
C ILE A 64 -3.13 -11.59 12.33
N ALA A 65 -3.32 -12.46 11.34
CA ALA A 65 -3.20 -13.90 11.51
C ALA A 65 -1.80 -14.32 11.97
N ALA A 66 -0.75 -13.64 11.48
CA ALA A 66 0.63 -13.92 11.86
C ALA A 66 1.02 -13.38 13.24
N ASN A 67 0.34 -12.34 13.75
CA ASN A 67 0.83 -11.58 14.90
C ASN A 67 -0.15 -11.47 16.08
N VAL A 68 -1.38 -11.97 15.94
CA VAL A 68 -2.35 -11.99 17.03
C VAL A 68 -1.88 -12.93 18.14
N ARG A 69 -2.07 -12.50 19.38
CA ARG A 69 -1.86 -13.33 20.57
C ARG A 69 -3.00 -13.17 21.55
N THR A 70 -3.27 -14.21 22.31
CA THR A 70 -4.28 -14.15 23.38
C THR A 70 -3.62 -13.72 24.68
N VAL A 71 -4.23 -12.77 25.38
CA VAL A 71 -3.84 -12.35 26.72
C VAL A 71 -5.03 -12.43 27.66
N GLU A 72 -4.78 -12.85 28.90
CA GLU A 72 -5.81 -12.87 29.94
C GLU A 72 -5.71 -11.60 30.79
N ALA A 73 -6.84 -10.91 30.96
CA ALA A 73 -6.95 -9.78 31.88
C ALA A 73 -8.29 -9.84 32.62
N LYS A 74 -8.25 -9.83 33.95
CA LYS A 74 -9.44 -9.89 34.82
C LYS A 74 -10.36 -11.09 34.52
N ASN A 75 -9.79 -12.27 34.26
CA ASN A 75 -10.50 -13.51 33.90
C ASN A 75 -11.28 -13.42 32.56
N THR A 76 -10.87 -12.53 31.67
CA THR A 76 -11.36 -12.48 30.29
C THR A 76 -10.17 -12.57 29.35
N GLU A 77 -10.27 -13.44 28.36
CA GLU A 77 -9.29 -13.56 27.28
C GLU A 77 -9.56 -12.49 26.22
N TYR A 78 -8.49 -11.87 25.73
CA TYR A 78 -8.52 -10.90 24.67
C TYR A 78 -7.50 -11.30 23.61
N ASP A 79 -7.94 -11.37 22.36
CA ASP A 79 -7.01 -11.40 21.23
C ASP A 79 -6.48 -9.98 21.00
N VAL A 80 -5.16 -9.86 20.93
CA VAL A 80 -4.47 -8.58 20.86
C VAL A 80 -3.37 -8.58 19.82
N ILE A 81 -3.10 -7.40 19.27
CA ILE A 81 -1.97 -7.11 18.40
C ILE A 81 -1.23 -5.87 18.92
N ASP A 82 0.09 -5.83 18.72
CA ASP A 82 0.88 -4.65 19.07
C ASP A 82 0.86 -3.63 17.94
N ILE A 83 0.49 -2.40 18.28
CA ILE A 83 0.47 -1.25 17.40
C ILE A 83 1.62 -0.32 17.80
N GLY A 84 2.56 -0.10 16.90
CA GLY A 84 3.76 0.70 17.14
C GLY A 84 3.71 2.05 16.46
N PHE A 85 4.27 3.06 17.13
CA PHE A 85 4.47 4.41 16.59
C PHE A 85 5.93 4.84 16.78
N SER A 86 6.56 5.34 15.72
CA SER A 86 7.92 5.88 15.77
C SER A 86 8.20 6.85 14.63
N ALA A 87 9.42 7.42 14.58
CA ALA A 87 9.89 8.19 13.42
C ALA A 87 10.50 7.29 12.33
N GLY A 88 10.77 6.02 12.66
CA GLY A 88 11.57 5.11 11.83
C GLY A 88 13.07 5.44 11.78
N ASN A 89 13.52 6.48 12.47
CA ASN A 89 14.91 6.95 12.53
C ASN A 89 15.18 7.63 13.91
N ALA A 90 16.27 8.38 14.02
CA ALA A 90 16.66 9.09 15.25
C ALA A 90 15.91 10.43 15.48
N GLU A 91 15.04 10.84 14.56
CA GLU A 91 14.25 12.08 14.69
C GLU A 91 13.04 11.89 15.63
N GLU A 92 12.41 13.00 16.01
CA GLU A 92 11.13 12.95 16.72
C GLU A 92 9.99 12.60 15.78
N SER A 93 9.14 11.66 16.16
CA SER A 93 7.94 11.36 15.38
C SER A 93 6.84 12.38 15.58
N ALA A 94 5.88 12.41 14.66
CA ALA A 94 4.56 12.97 14.95
C ALA A 94 3.92 12.28 16.17
N LYS A 95 3.10 13.02 16.91
CA LYS A 95 2.45 12.54 18.14
C LYS A 95 1.03 12.04 17.85
N VAL A 96 0.69 10.91 18.43
CA VAL A 96 -0.71 10.49 18.56
C VAL A 96 -1.37 11.36 19.63
N CYS A 97 -2.58 11.84 19.37
CA CYS A 97 -3.36 12.64 20.32
C CYS A 97 -4.80 12.14 20.41
N ASP A 98 -5.53 12.60 21.43
CA ASP A 98 -6.95 12.35 21.67
C ASP A 98 -7.34 10.86 21.71
N PHE A 99 -7.60 10.25 20.55
CA PHE A 99 -8.15 8.90 20.46
C PHE A 99 -7.35 7.96 19.55
N LEU A 100 -7.37 6.69 19.93
CA LEU A 100 -6.80 5.55 19.22
C LEU A 100 -7.81 4.40 19.28
N TYR A 101 -8.39 4.02 18.14
CA TYR A 101 -9.46 3.01 18.06
C TYR A 101 -9.11 1.87 17.13
N MET A 102 -9.56 0.67 17.50
CA MET A 102 -9.56 -0.51 16.63
C MET A 102 -11.01 -0.85 16.28
N THR A 103 -11.33 -0.92 14.99
CA THR A 103 -12.69 -1.17 14.51
C THR A 103 -12.74 -2.38 13.58
N ALA A 104 -13.64 -3.31 13.88
CA ALA A 104 -13.99 -4.40 12.97
C ALA A 104 -15.10 -3.94 12.02
N VAL A 105 -14.86 -4.05 10.72
CA VAL A 105 -15.77 -3.61 9.66
C VAL A 105 -16.15 -4.81 8.81
N LYS A 106 -17.45 -4.98 8.59
CA LYS A 106 -18.02 -5.93 7.63
C LYS A 106 -18.61 -5.14 6.45
N PRO A 107 -17.92 -5.08 5.30
CA PRO A 107 -18.44 -4.37 4.14
C PRO A 107 -19.67 -5.08 3.55
N TYR A 108 -20.52 -4.34 2.86
CA TYR A 108 -21.64 -4.87 2.07
C TYR A 108 -21.25 -5.29 0.65
N TYR A 109 -19.97 -5.13 0.30
CA TYR A 109 -19.39 -5.46 -1.00
C TYR A 109 -18.34 -6.56 -0.86
N GLU A 110 -18.08 -7.26 -1.96
CA GLU A 110 -16.98 -8.20 -2.05
C GLU A 110 -15.68 -7.48 -2.40
N TYR A 111 -14.59 -7.93 -1.80
CA TYR A 111 -13.25 -7.43 -2.06
C TYR A 111 -12.27 -8.60 -2.13
N ASP A 112 -11.14 -8.36 -2.78
CA ASP A 112 -9.98 -9.22 -2.81
C ASP A 112 -8.87 -8.58 -1.96
N SER A 113 -8.40 -9.27 -0.92
CA SER A 113 -7.36 -8.74 -0.02
C SER A 113 -5.98 -8.68 -0.66
N ASP A 114 -5.76 -9.41 -1.76
CA ASP A 114 -4.48 -9.42 -2.48
C ASP A 114 -4.42 -8.26 -3.49
N VAL A 115 -5.51 -7.52 -3.66
CA VAL A 115 -5.63 -6.37 -4.54
C VAL A 115 -5.73 -5.12 -3.66
N ALA A 116 -4.80 -4.18 -3.81
CA ALA A 116 -4.84 -2.90 -3.12
C ALA A 116 -6.00 -2.03 -3.62
N TYR A 117 -6.10 -1.90 -4.94
CA TYR A 117 -7.13 -1.11 -5.62
C TYR A 117 -7.59 -1.81 -6.90
N PHE A 118 -8.89 -1.77 -7.16
CA PHE A 118 -9.48 -2.11 -8.45
C PHE A 118 -10.43 -1.01 -8.90
N ILE A 119 -10.14 -0.41 -10.06
CA ILE A 119 -10.85 0.74 -10.63
C ILE A 119 -11.38 0.29 -11.98
N ASP A 120 -12.70 0.28 -12.13
CA ASP A 120 -13.37 0.09 -13.42
C ASP A 120 -13.58 1.48 -14.03
N CYS A 121 -12.61 1.94 -14.83
CA CYS A 121 -12.50 3.35 -15.19
C CYS A 121 -13.68 3.86 -16.02
N GLY A 122 -14.39 2.98 -16.72
CA GLY A 122 -15.55 3.34 -17.54
C GLY A 122 -16.89 2.99 -16.93
N ASP A 123 -16.93 2.56 -15.67
CA ASP A 123 -18.16 2.12 -15.02
C ASP A 123 -19.15 3.28 -14.85
N ALA A 124 -20.43 2.95 -14.99
CA ALA A 124 -21.51 3.90 -14.88
C ALA A 124 -22.03 4.05 -13.44
N ALA A 125 -21.79 3.06 -12.57
CA ALA A 125 -22.26 3.09 -11.20
C ALA A 125 -21.10 2.84 -10.23
N ALA A 126 -20.66 3.90 -9.54
CA ALA A 126 -19.47 3.84 -8.68
C ALA A 126 -19.54 2.76 -7.56
N SER A 127 -20.70 2.19 -7.24
CA SER A 127 -20.85 1.18 -6.18
C SER A 127 -20.78 -0.27 -6.66
N THR A 128 -20.57 -0.51 -7.96
CA THR A 128 -20.51 -1.84 -8.57
C THR A 128 -19.16 -2.06 -9.23
N VAL A 129 -18.91 -3.30 -9.64
CA VAL A 129 -17.78 -3.69 -10.48
C VAL A 129 -18.28 -4.67 -11.53
N SER A 130 -17.52 -4.79 -12.61
CA SER A 130 -17.68 -5.83 -13.63
C SER A 130 -17.91 -7.23 -13.04
N ALA A 131 -18.71 -8.04 -13.74
CA ALA A 131 -19.06 -9.39 -13.29
C ALA A 131 -17.81 -10.26 -13.08
N GLY A 132 -17.64 -10.78 -11.87
CA GLY A 132 -16.50 -11.63 -11.50
C GLY A 132 -15.28 -10.87 -10.98
N ASP A 133 -15.27 -9.54 -11.08
CA ASP A 133 -14.29 -8.70 -10.39
C ASP A 133 -14.76 -8.37 -8.97
N LYS A 134 -13.82 -7.89 -8.15
CA LYS A 134 -14.03 -7.49 -6.75
C LYS A 134 -13.27 -6.20 -6.49
N PHE A 135 -13.73 -5.41 -5.52
CA PHE A 135 -12.98 -4.25 -5.07
C PHE A 135 -11.64 -4.65 -4.46
N GLY A 136 -10.70 -3.70 -4.39
CA GLY A 136 -9.47 -3.87 -3.62
C GLY A 136 -9.71 -3.65 -2.13
N LEU A 137 -8.69 -3.96 -1.33
CA LEU A 137 -8.67 -3.75 0.10
C LEU A 137 -8.88 -2.27 0.49
N TYR A 138 -8.43 -1.33 -0.33
CA TYR A 138 -8.41 0.09 -0.01
C TYR A 138 -9.52 0.90 -0.70
N ASN A 139 -10.37 0.30 -1.54
CA ASN A 139 -11.49 0.99 -2.16
C ASN A 139 -12.85 0.31 -1.97
N SER A 140 -13.89 1.12 -1.93
CA SER A 140 -15.30 0.71 -1.85
C SER A 140 -16.14 1.23 -3.03
N LEU A 141 -15.49 1.93 -3.96
CA LEU A 141 -16.09 2.48 -5.18
C LEU A 141 -15.26 2.09 -6.41
N SER A 142 -15.88 1.97 -7.58
CA SER A 142 -15.21 1.71 -8.86
C SER A 142 -14.61 2.98 -9.46
N GLU A 143 -15.17 4.14 -9.12
CA GLU A 143 -14.59 5.44 -9.43
C GLU A 143 -14.96 6.52 -8.40
N GLN A 144 -14.07 7.49 -8.20
CA GLN A 144 -14.33 8.74 -7.50
C GLN A 144 -13.29 9.83 -7.84
N MET A 145 -13.63 11.09 -7.56
CA MET A 145 -12.63 12.15 -7.50
C MET A 145 -11.60 11.82 -6.41
N TYR A 146 -10.34 12.22 -6.62
CA TYR A 146 -9.28 11.99 -5.64
C TYR A 146 -9.67 12.52 -4.25
N GLY A 147 -9.81 11.59 -3.31
CA GLY A 147 -10.35 11.86 -1.99
C GLY A 147 -10.38 10.62 -1.12
N ALA A 148 -10.79 10.78 0.15
CA ALA A 148 -10.88 9.67 1.08
C ALA A 148 -12.03 8.72 0.70
N ASP A 149 -11.72 7.43 0.58
CA ASP A 149 -12.72 6.38 0.44
C ASP A 149 -13.67 6.37 1.65
N GLN A 150 -14.97 6.27 1.39
CA GLN A 150 -16.00 6.37 2.41
C GLN A 150 -15.96 5.25 3.47
N VAL A 151 -15.46 4.06 3.11
CA VAL A 151 -15.36 2.92 4.04
C VAL A 151 -13.98 2.86 4.65
N THR A 152 -12.94 2.87 3.80
CA THR A 152 -11.57 2.61 4.26
C THR A 152 -10.87 3.87 4.79
N GLY A 153 -11.27 5.05 4.32
CA GLY A 153 -10.60 6.33 4.57
C GLY A 153 -9.31 6.54 3.78
N MET A 154 -8.90 5.58 2.94
CA MET A 154 -7.70 5.69 2.12
C MET A 154 -7.94 6.67 0.98
N ALA A 155 -7.00 7.58 0.73
CA ALA A 155 -7.15 8.56 -0.34
C ALA A 155 -6.85 7.93 -1.69
N TRP A 156 -7.81 7.96 -2.61
CA TRP A 156 -7.61 7.53 -3.99
C TRP A 156 -8.61 8.19 -4.94
N GLY A 157 -8.37 8.05 -6.24
CA GLY A 157 -9.31 8.46 -7.28
C GLY A 157 -8.66 9.32 -8.35
N ILE A 158 -9.48 9.80 -9.28
CA ILE A 158 -9.03 10.63 -10.39
C ILE A 158 -8.65 12.04 -9.93
N ILE A 159 -7.48 12.50 -10.37
CA ILE A 159 -7.01 13.86 -10.17
C ILE A 159 -7.36 14.65 -11.42
N ASP A 160 -8.47 15.38 -11.36
CA ASP A 160 -8.94 16.29 -12.40
C ASP A 160 -9.83 17.39 -11.76
N GLU A 161 -10.31 18.33 -12.57
CA GLU A 161 -11.31 19.31 -12.18
C GLU A 161 -12.73 18.73 -12.34
N THR A 162 -13.67 19.20 -11.52
CA THR A 162 -15.08 18.80 -11.61
C THR A 162 -15.71 19.25 -12.93
N ALA A 163 -16.46 18.38 -13.60
CA ALA A 163 -17.24 18.76 -14.78
C ALA A 163 -18.51 19.54 -14.41
N GLU A 164 -19.03 20.34 -15.33
CA GLU A 164 -20.42 20.83 -15.28
C GLU A 164 -21.43 19.72 -15.62
N GLN A 165 -21.00 18.72 -16.39
CA GLN A 165 -21.82 17.59 -16.80
C GLN A 165 -22.06 16.65 -15.61
N SER A 166 -23.32 16.29 -15.38
CA SER A 166 -23.68 15.22 -14.44
C SER A 166 -24.25 14.02 -15.18
N SER A 167 -24.09 12.84 -14.56
CA SER A 167 -24.68 11.60 -15.06
C SER A 167 -25.96 11.28 -14.30
N SER A 168 -26.96 10.75 -15.02
CA SER A 168 -28.13 10.11 -14.38
C SER A 168 -27.85 8.67 -13.93
N THR A 169 -26.77 8.05 -14.42
CA THR A 169 -26.37 6.68 -14.09
C THR A 169 -25.41 6.61 -12.90
N GLY A 170 -24.77 7.72 -12.54
CA GLY A 170 -23.72 7.79 -11.51
C GLY A 170 -22.30 7.89 -12.06
N ALA A 171 -22.13 7.80 -13.39
CA ALA A 171 -20.83 7.85 -14.04
C ALA A 171 -20.08 9.16 -13.75
N LEU A 172 -18.78 9.06 -13.48
CA LEU A 172 -17.99 10.20 -13.04
C LEU A 172 -17.41 11.00 -14.21
N TYR A 173 -18.10 12.07 -14.60
CA TYR A 173 -17.59 13.05 -15.57
C TYR A 173 -16.67 14.07 -14.88
N THR A 174 -15.49 14.32 -15.48
CA THR A 174 -14.56 15.38 -15.05
C THR A 174 -14.31 16.36 -16.20
N ALA A 175 -13.72 17.52 -15.91
CA ALA A 175 -13.58 18.60 -16.89
C ALA A 175 -12.72 18.19 -18.10
N ASN A 176 -11.72 17.33 -17.88
CA ASN A 176 -10.74 16.96 -18.90
C ASN A 176 -10.75 15.46 -19.23
N THR A 177 -11.52 14.63 -18.52
CA THR A 177 -11.64 13.19 -18.81
C THR A 177 -13.05 12.66 -18.58
N TRP A 178 -13.56 11.86 -19.51
CA TRP A 178 -14.93 11.36 -19.44
C TRP A 178 -14.94 9.83 -19.45
N PRO A 179 -15.93 9.18 -18.82
CA PRO A 179 -16.26 7.80 -19.13
C PRO A 179 -16.74 7.70 -20.59
N ASP A 180 -17.03 6.48 -21.07
CA ASP A 180 -17.66 6.22 -22.37
C ASP A 180 -18.83 7.21 -22.64
N GLU A 181 -19.03 7.60 -23.90
CA GLU A 181 -20.12 8.48 -24.35
C GLU A 181 -21.51 7.95 -24.00
N SER A 182 -21.63 6.65 -23.73
CA SER A 182 -22.85 6.02 -23.23
C SER A 182 -22.51 5.00 -22.14
N PRO A 183 -22.23 5.48 -20.91
CA PRO A 183 -21.80 4.60 -19.83
C PRO A 183 -22.99 3.76 -19.35
N ILE A 184 -22.80 2.44 -19.35
CA ILE A 184 -23.79 1.45 -18.88
C ILE A 184 -23.13 0.61 -17.80
N ASP A 185 -23.83 0.42 -16.69
CA ASP A 185 -23.37 -0.39 -15.55
C ASP A 185 -23.32 -1.88 -15.89
N GLY A 186 -22.40 -2.60 -15.25
CA GLY A 186 -22.25 -4.04 -15.37
C GLY A 186 -21.66 -4.53 -16.71
N ARG A 187 -21.05 -3.65 -17.50
CA ARG A 187 -20.25 -4.06 -18.66
C ARG A 187 -18.97 -4.75 -18.19
N GLU A 188 -18.38 -5.56 -19.05
CA GLU A 188 -17.05 -6.14 -18.81
C GLU A 188 -15.99 -5.02 -18.69
N LYS A 189 -15.05 -5.16 -17.76
CA LYS A 189 -14.00 -4.16 -17.46
C LYS A 189 -13.09 -3.80 -18.63
N THR A 190 -13.13 -4.57 -19.70
CA THR A 190 -12.34 -4.35 -20.93
C THR A 190 -13.16 -3.70 -22.05
N ALA A 191 -14.47 -3.54 -21.85
CA ALA A 191 -15.41 -3.00 -22.82
C ALA A 191 -15.83 -1.57 -22.49
N SER A 192 -15.81 -1.17 -21.22
CA SER A 192 -15.97 0.21 -20.74
C SER A 192 -14.60 0.91 -20.67
N TYR A 193 -14.59 2.25 -20.78
CA TYR A 193 -13.35 3.03 -20.65
C TYR A 193 -13.60 4.47 -20.20
N ARG A 194 -12.56 5.10 -19.63
CA ARG A 194 -12.39 6.54 -19.48
C ARG A 194 -11.38 7.06 -20.48
N TYR A 195 -11.58 8.29 -20.96
CA TYR A 195 -10.72 8.87 -21.96
C TYR A 195 -10.44 10.36 -21.76
N THR A 196 -9.38 10.85 -22.39
CA THR A 196 -8.99 12.27 -22.40
C THR A 196 -9.96 13.10 -23.26
N ARG A 197 -10.85 13.88 -22.63
CA ARG A 197 -11.92 14.63 -23.30
C ARG A 197 -11.43 15.96 -23.87
N ASN A 198 -11.51 16.14 -25.18
CA ASN A 198 -11.17 17.38 -25.91
C ASN A 198 -9.75 17.92 -25.65
N GLN A 199 -8.86 17.15 -25.03
CA GLN A 199 -7.54 17.66 -24.66
C GLN A 199 -6.71 17.98 -25.93
N PHE A 200 -6.90 17.24 -27.04
CA PHE A 200 -6.23 17.51 -28.31
C PHE A 200 -6.70 18.78 -28.97
N GLU A 201 -8.02 18.94 -29.09
CA GLU A 201 -8.66 20.11 -29.67
C GLU A 201 -8.35 21.39 -28.88
N ARG A 202 -8.03 21.24 -27.59
CA ARG A 202 -7.64 22.33 -26.67
C ARG A 202 -6.14 22.57 -26.60
N ASN A 203 -5.32 21.88 -27.39
CA ASN A 203 -3.85 21.95 -27.37
C ASN A 203 -3.24 21.69 -25.97
N MET A 204 -3.81 20.74 -25.23
CA MET A 204 -3.26 20.24 -23.96
C MET A 204 -2.44 18.98 -24.23
N ASP A 205 -1.63 18.56 -23.26
CA ASP A 205 -1.03 17.22 -23.27
C ASP A 205 -2.10 16.17 -22.97
N ARG A 206 -1.93 14.93 -23.45
CA ARG A 206 -2.82 13.83 -23.07
C ARG A 206 -2.49 13.36 -21.67
N LEU A 207 -3.42 13.55 -20.75
CA LEU A 207 -3.24 13.16 -19.36
C LEU A 207 -4.54 12.61 -18.77
N ILE A 208 -4.43 11.40 -18.20
CA ILE A 208 -5.34 10.88 -17.18
C ILE A 208 -4.48 10.61 -15.95
N GLU A 209 -4.82 11.19 -14.81
CA GLU A 209 -4.02 11.09 -13.59
C GLU A 209 -4.87 10.50 -12.44
N TYR A 210 -4.34 9.49 -11.77
CA TYR A 210 -4.94 8.91 -10.57
C TYR A 210 -3.97 9.01 -9.40
N GLY A 211 -4.48 9.33 -8.22
CA GLY A 211 -3.72 9.27 -6.96
C GLY A 211 -4.13 8.07 -6.12
N PHE A 212 -3.18 7.52 -5.35
CA PHE A 212 -3.42 6.42 -4.41
C PHE A 212 -2.57 6.55 -3.15
N THR A 213 -3.17 6.24 -1.99
CA THR A 213 -2.42 5.95 -0.76
C THR A 213 -2.17 4.45 -0.65
N LEU A 214 -0.89 4.06 -0.55
CA LEU A 214 -0.43 2.67 -0.46
C LEU A 214 0.61 2.55 0.66
N PRO A 215 0.56 1.52 1.52
CA PRO A 215 1.69 1.19 2.39
C PRO A 215 2.96 0.95 1.55
N ASN A 216 4.12 1.21 2.16
CA ASN A 216 5.39 0.90 1.49
C ASN A 216 5.49 -0.61 1.22
N GLY A 217 6.04 -0.95 0.06
CA GLY A 217 6.08 -2.33 -0.40
C GLY A 217 6.24 -2.45 -1.91
N THR A 218 6.15 -3.69 -2.38
CA THR A 218 6.18 -4.04 -3.81
C THR A 218 4.78 -4.39 -4.29
N TYR A 219 4.49 -3.91 -5.50
CA TYR A 219 3.19 -4.03 -6.12
C TYR A 219 3.36 -4.38 -7.60
N GLU A 220 2.29 -4.90 -8.19
CA GLU A 220 2.16 -5.06 -9.63
C GLU A 220 0.97 -4.25 -10.11
N LEU A 221 1.21 -3.37 -11.09
CA LEU A 221 0.17 -2.74 -11.85
C LEU A 221 -0.29 -3.72 -12.93
N GLU A 222 -1.59 -3.96 -13.03
CA GLU A 222 -2.28 -4.52 -14.18
C GLU A 222 -3.24 -3.44 -14.70
N ILE A 223 -3.14 -3.08 -15.98
CA ILE A 223 -3.88 -1.96 -16.55
C ILE A 223 -4.35 -2.28 -17.96
N GLY A 224 -5.62 -2.00 -18.24
CA GLY A 224 -6.22 -2.23 -19.54
C GLY A 224 -6.35 -0.93 -20.34
N PHE A 225 -6.01 -0.98 -21.62
CA PHE A 225 -6.22 0.10 -22.57
C PHE A 225 -7.03 -0.37 -23.78
N THR A 226 -7.63 0.58 -24.49
CA THR A 226 -8.34 0.34 -25.74
C THR A 226 -8.11 1.48 -26.73
N ASP A 227 -8.40 1.24 -28.00
CA ASP A 227 -8.35 2.25 -29.06
C ASP A 227 -9.66 2.23 -29.86
N PRO A 228 -10.70 2.93 -29.38
CA PRO A 228 -12.01 2.91 -30.02
C PRO A 228 -12.06 3.76 -31.29
N TRP A 229 -11.07 4.64 -31.52
CA TRP A 229 -11.12 5.68 -32.56
C TRP A 229 -9.92 5.71 -33.50
N GLY A 230 -8.96 4.79 -33.36
CA GLY A 230 -7.74 4.78 -34.18
C GLY A 230 -6.75 5.89 -33.79
N CYS A 231 -6.84 6.40 -32.56
CA CYS A 231 -6.06 7.56 -32.10
C CYS A 231 -5.64 7.47 -30.62
N SER A 232 -5.57 6.25 -30.09
CA SER A 232 -5.00 5.89 -28.78
C SER A 232 -4.08 4.68 -28.89
N THR A 233 -3.21 4.67 -29.90
CA THR A 233 -2.44 3.49 -30.31
C THR A 233 -1.16 3.26 -29.49
N ALA A 234 -0.68 4.28 -28.76
CA ALA A 234 0.59 4.20 -28.02
C ALA A 234 0.55 4.91 -26.65
N PRO A 235 -0.23 4.45 -25.66
CA PRO A 235 -0.21 5.02 -24.32
C PRO A 235 1.03 4.59 -23.53
N SER A 236 1.41 5.45 -22.60
CA SER A 236 2.48 5.25 -21.62
C SER A 236 1.94 5.44 -20.21
N VAL A 237 2.57 4.78 -19.23
CA VAL A 237 2.24 4.92 -17.81
C VAL A 237 3.48 5.32 -17.04
N THR A 238 3.38 6.39 -16.27
CA THR A 238 4.42 6.83 -15.35
C THR A 238 3.91 6.86 -13.91
N LEU A 239 4.80 6.51 -12.98
CA LEU A 239 4.56 6.52 -11.55
C LEU A 239 5.37 7.65 -10.91
N GLU A 240 4.70 8.52 -10.15
CA GLU A 240 5.31 9.49 -9.25
C GLU A 240 5.28 8.93 -7.81
N ASN A 241 6.45 8.76 -7.18
CA ASN A 241 6.58 8.30 -5.80
C ASN A 241 7.76 9.01 -5.11
N GLY A 242 7.54 9.67 -3.98
CA GLY A 242 8.60 10.36 -3.23
C GLY A 242 9.39 11.41 -4.02
N GLY A 243 8.71 12.12 -4.94
CA GLY A 243 9.34 13.10 -5.84
C GLY A 243 10.13 12.50 -7.01
N LYS A 244 10.14 11.17 -7.16
CA LYS A 244 10.74 10.47 -8.31
C LYS A 244 9.67 10.07 -9.30
N THR A 245 9.93 10.26 -10.60
CA THR A 245 9.10 9.76 -11.70
C THR A 245 9.76 8.53 -12.34
N THR A 246 9.00 7.46 -12.53
CA THR A 246 9.45 6.20 -13.17
C THR A 246 8.50 5.82 -14.30
N LYS A 247 9.01 5.47 -15.48
CA LYS A 247 8.20 4.89 -16.57
C LYS A 247 7.93 3.41 -16.26
N LEU A 248 6.66 3.03 -16.15
CA LEU A 248 6.24 1.64 -15.94
C LEU A 248 5.93 0.94 -17.26
N ILE A 249 5.25 1.65 -18.16
CA ILE A 249 4.88 1.18 -19.51
C ILE A 249 5.21 2.33 -20.46
N GLU A 250 5.83 2.04 -21.59
CA GLU A 250 6.22 3.05 -22.59
C GLU A 250 5.73 2.65 -23.97
N ASN A 251 5.00 3.55 -24.62
CA ASN A 251 4.47 3.43 -25.99
C ASN A 251 3.89 2.04 -26.27
N LEU A 252 2.94 1.62 -25.43
CA LEU A 252 2.31 0.31 -25.57
C LEU A 252 1.62 0.22 -26.92
N ASP A 253 2.11 -0.65 -27.81
CA ASP A 253 1.47 -0.89 -29.10
C ASP A 253 0.07 -1.49 -28.93
N LEU A 254 -0.94 -0.66 -29.20
CA LEU A 254 -2.37 -0.96 -29.20
C LEU A 254 -2.89 -1.02 -30.63
N SER A 255 -2.90 -2.22 -31.18
CA SER A 255 -3.65 -2.55 -32.40
C SER A 255 -5.15 -2.82 -32.13
N ALA A 256 -5.52 -2.97 -30.85
CA ALA A 256 -6.87 -3.14 -30.30
C ALA A 256 -6.80 -3.00 -28.77
N SER A 257 -7.84 -3.43 -28.04
CA SER A 257 -7.80 -3.52 -26.56
C SER A 257 -6.69 -4.46 -26.07
N LYS A 258 -5.92 -4.02 -25.07
CA LYS A 258 -4.80 -4.78 -24.52
C LYS A 258 -4.65 -4.52 -23.03
N THR A 259 -4.21 -5.54 -22.31
CA THR A 259 -3.76 -5.43 -20.93
C THR A 259 -2.24 -5.39 -20.89
N ALA A 260 -1.68 -4.53 -20.05
CA ALA A 260 -0.26 -4.48 -19.72
C ALA A 260 -0.07 -4.64 -18.21
N ALA A 261 1.09 -5.16 -17.82
CA ALA A 261 1.46 -5.30 -16.42
C ALA A 261 2.89 -4.80 -16.18
N ALA A 262 3.13 -4.20 -15.02
CA ALA A 262 4.45 -3.71 -14.63
C ALA A 262 4.62 -3.72 -13.10
N PRO A 263 5.74 -4.24 -12.57
CA PRO A 263 6.04 -4.14 -11.14
C PRO A 263 6.45 -2.72 -10.77
N PHE A 264 6.18 -2.32 -9.53
CA PHE A 264 6.68 -1.08 -8.94
C PHE A 264 6.84 -1.18 -7.43
N THR A 265 7.55 -0.21 -6.85
CA THR A 265 7.81 -0.13 -5.41
C THR A 265 7.30 1.19 -4.88
N VAL A 266 6.62 1.14 -3.73
CA VAL A 266 6.18 2.32 -2.98
C VAL A 266 7.12 2.53 -1.80
N THR A 267 7.68 3.73 -1.70
CA THR A 267 8.63 4.13 -0.65
C THR A 267 8.19 5.35 0.16
N ASP A 268 7.17 6.04 -0.35
CA ASP A 268 6.50 7.18 0.27
C ASP A 268 5.02 6.99 0.01
N SER A 269 4.20 6.81 1.04
CA SER A 269 2.89 6.16 0.97
C SER A 269 1.83 6.80 0.05
N ASN A 270 2.15 7.88 -0.67
CA ASN A 270 1.32 8.46 -1.72
C ASN A 270 1.98 8.30 -3.09
N VAL A 271 1.23 7.78 -4.05
CA VAL A 271 1.67 7.63 -5.44
C VAL A 271 0.70 8.30 -6.39
N LYS A 272 1.19 8.69 -7.56
CA LYS A 272 0.35 9.11 -8.68
C LYS A 272 0.70 8.31 -9.92
N LEU A 273 -0.32 7.80 -10.60
CA LEU A 273 -0.23 7.17 -11.91
C LEU A 273 -0.67 8.19 -12.96
N LYS A 274 0.22 8.48 -13.91
CA LYS A 274 -0.06 9.37 -15.05
C LYS A 274 -0.04 8.55 -16.33
N LEU A 275 -1.16 8.56 -17.03
CA LEU A 275 -1.34 7.92 -18.32
C LEU A 275 -1.25 9.00 -19.40
N THR A 276 -0.33 8.83 -20.35
CA THR A 276 -0.05 9.81 -21.40
C THR A 276 0.07 9.16 -22.76
N SER A 277 -0.03 9.95 -23.84
CA SER A 277 0.27 9.51 -25.20
C SER A 277 0.59 10.71 -26.08
N GLU A 278 1.41 10.49 -27.11
CA GLU A 278 1.63 11.45 -28.20
C GLU A 278 0.49 11.42 -29.23
N ASP A 279 -0.40 10.42 -29.16
CA ASP A 279 -1.59 10.35 -29.99
C ASP A 279 -2.65 11.38 -29.54
N ARG A 280 -3.79 11.39 -30.25
CA ARG A 280 -4.87 12.35 -29.98
C ARG A 280 -5.68 12.02 -28.74
N ALA A 281 -5.60 10.81 -28.22
CA ALA A 281 -6.36 10.39 -27.04
C ALA A 281 -5.60 9.34 -26.22
N VAL A 282 -5.95 9.22 -24.95
CA VAL A 282 -5.71 8.01 -24.13
C VAL A 282 -7.07 7.46 -23.73
N ASN A 283 -7.25 6.14 -23.82
CA ASN A 283 -8.44 5.43 -23.36
C ASN A 283 -8.02 4.28 -22.42
N VAL A 284 -8.40 4.38 -21.14
CA VAL A 284 -8.12 3.39 -20.10
C VAL A 284 -9.39 2.67 -19.69
N THR A 285 -9.35 1.35 -19.62
CA THR A 285 -10.50 0.49 -19.33
C THR A 285 -10.61 0.18 -17.84
N TYR A 286 -9.52 -0.28 -17.22
CA TYR A 286 -9.43 -0.54 -15.79
C TYR A 286 -8.01 -0.36 -15.28
N ILE A 287 -7.88 -0.15 -13.97
CA ILE A 287 -6.61 -0.15 -13.24
C ILE A 287 -6.73 -1.13 -12.07
N LYS A 288 -5.77 -2.03 -11.93
CA LYS A 288 -5.68 -2.99 -10.84
C LYS A 288 -4.28 -2.93 -10.23
N ILE A 289 -4.20 -2.69 -8.93
CA ILE A 289 -2.93 -2.68 -8.18
C ILE A 289 -2.92 -3.89 -7.26
N ILE A 290 -2.01 -4.82 -7.52
CA ILE A 290 -1.90 -6.09 -6.81
C ILE A 290 -0.80 -5.98 -5.76
N CYS A 291 -1.10 -6.31 -4.51
CA CYS A 291 -0.14 -6.42 -3.43
C CYS A 291 0.79 -7.61 -3.68
N LYS A 292 2.11 -7.41 -3.62
CA LYS A 292 3.09 -8.51 -3.67
C LYS A 292 3.72 -8.72 -2.31
N GLU A 293 4.41 -7.72 -1.81
CA GLU A 293 5.05 -7.76 -0.49
C GLU A 293 4.91 -6.40 0.20
N GLN A 294 4.57 -6.39 1.49
CA GLN A 294 4.52 -5.18 2.29
C GLN A 294 5.83 -4.99 3.07
N GLU A 295 6.25 -3.74 3.28
CA GLU A 295 7.41 -3.43 4.12
C GLU A 295 7.14 -3.95 5.55
N GLN A 296 7.92 -4.94 5.96
CA GLN A 296 8.02 -5.32 7.37
C GLN A 296 9.01 -4.38 8.06
N LEU A 297 8.82 -4.11 9.35
CA LEU A 297 9.96 -3.63 10.13
C LEU A 297 11.08 -4.68 9.98
N PRO A 298 12.36 -4.26 9.89
CA PRO A 298 13.40 -5.18 10.27
C PRO A 298 13.00 -5.68 11.66
N SER A 299 12.81 -7.00 11.79
CA SER A 299 12.56 -7.64 13.08
C SER A 299 13.47 -6.95 14.10
N ALA A 300 12.90 -6.44 15.19
CA ALA A 300 13.70 -6.02 16.34
C ALA A 300 14.32 -7.32 16.83
N GLY A 301 15.44 -7.69 16.21
CA GLY A 301 15.65 -9.09 15.94
C GLY A 301 15.80 -9.88 17.21
N VAL A 302 15.42 -11.15 17.12
CA VAL A 302 15.85 -12.10 18.13
C VAL A 302 17.38 -12.03 18.12
N ILE A 303 17.99 -11.61 19.23
CA ILE A 303 19.45 -11.57 19.32
C ILE A 303 19.92 -12.99 19.03
N GLY A 304 20.70 -13.18 17.96
CA GLY A 304 21.09 -14.49 17.45
C GLY A 304 20.39 -14.96 16.16
N ASP A 305 19.37 -14.26 15.65
CA ASP A 305 18.75 -14.50 14.33
C ASP A 305 19.61 -13.84 13.24
N VAL A 306 20.62 -14.58 12.79
CA VAL A 306 21.66 -14.10 11.86
C VAL A 306 21.14 -14.11 10.43
N ASN A 307 20.26 -15.06 10.09
CA ASN A 307 19.72 -15.23 8.75
C ASN A 307 18.44 -14.38 8.51
N THR A 308 17.91 -13.74 9.54
CA THR A 308 16.71 -12.88 9.56
C THR A 308 15.41 -13.60 9.18
N ASP A 309 15.29 -14.88 9.54
CA ASP A 309 14.09 -15.69 9.31
C ASP A 309 13.06 -15.62 10.44
N GLY A 310 13.38 -14.90 11.53
CA GLY A 310 12.51 -14.69 12.68
C GLY A 310 12.69 -15.71 13.80
N THR A 311 13.66 -16.62 13.69
CA THR A 311 14.00 -17.61 14.72
C THR A 311 15.49 -17.59 15.09
N ASP A 312 15.84 -17.97 16.32
CA ASP A 312 17.22 -18.15 16.77
C ASP A 312 17.56 -19.66 16.83
N ASP A 313 18.07 -20.21 15.72
CA ASP A 313 18.32 -21.64 15.58
C ASP A 313 19.73 -22.01 15.06
N VAL A 314 19.97 -23.31 14.86
CA VAL A 314 21.31 -23.82 14.49
C VAL A 314 21.75 -23.28 13.12
N SER A 315 20.80 -22.95 12.23
CA SER A 315 21.05 -22.35 10.93
C SER A 315 21.73 -20.98 11.07
N ASP A 316 21.40 -20.21 12.10
CA ASP A 316 22.03 -18.93 12.40
C ASP A 316 23.47 -19.08 12.86
N ALA A 317 23.70 -20.03 13.77
CA ALA A 317 25.04 -20.37 14.22
C ALA A 317 25.92 -20.85 13.06
N VAL A 318 25.35 -21.63 12.13
CA VAL A 318 26.04 -22.10 10.92
C VAL A 318 26.35 -20.94 9.97
N LEU A 319 25.39 -20.04 9.72
CA LEU A 319 25.61 -18.89 8.86
C LEU A 319 26.69 -17.96 9.43
N LEU A 320 26.63 -17.66 10.73
CA LEU A 320 27.64 -16.82 11.39
C LEU A 320 29.02 -17.47 11.38
N ALA A 321 29.11 -18.79 11.63
CA ALA A 321 30.38 -19.52 11.56
C ALA A 321 31.01 -19.46 10.16
N ARG A 322 30.20 -19.52 9.09
CA ARG A 322 30.68 -19.37 7.71
C ARG A 322 31.20 -17.96 7.43
N ILE A 323 30.52 -16.92 7.95
CA ILE A 323 30.97 -15.53 7.84
C ILE A 323 32.28 -15.31 8.59
N VAL A 324 32.40 -15.82 9.83
CA VAL A 324 33.64 -15.76 10.63
C VAL A 324 34.80 -16.51 9.94
N ALA A 325 34.49 -17.57 9.18
CA ALA A 325 35.45 -18.31 8.37
C ALA A 325 35.75 -17.66 7.00
N GLU A 326 35.24 -16.46 6.73
CA GLU A 326 35.43 -15.72 5.47
C GLU A 326 34.95 -16.49 4.22
N ASP A 327 33.88 -17.29 4.34
CA ASP A 327 33.27 -17.98 3.21
C ASP A 327 32.64 -16.97 2.23
N ALA A 328 33.23 -16.83 1.05
CA ALA A 328 32.79 -15.90 0.00
C ALA A 328 31.36 -16.16 -0.54
N ALA A 329 30.78 -17.34 -0.29
CA ALA A 329 29.42 -17.66 -0.67
C ALA A 329 28.39 -17.35 0.43
N ALA A 330 28.84 -17.03 1.65
CA ALA A 330 27.97 -16.65 2.75
C ALA A 330 27.65 -15.15 2.66
N ASN A 331 26.36 -14.82 2.55
CA ASN A 331 25.88 -13.45 2.51
C ASN A 331 25.00 -13.20 3.73
N ILE A 332 25.18 -12.04 4.36
CA ILE A 332 24.41 -11.61 5.52
C ILE A 332 23.82 -10.23 5.26
N SER A 333 22.57 -10.02 5.71
CA SER A 333 21.90 -8.73 5.59
C SER A 333 22.46 -7.71 6.59
N LYS A 334 22.19 -6.41 6.37
CA LYS A 334 22.56 -5.38 7.35
C LYS A 334 21.88 -5.59 8.71
N ALA A 335 20.67 -6.16 8.71
CA ALA A 335 19.95 -6.51 9.92
C ALA A 335 20.60 -7.71 10.63
N GLY A 336 20.92 -8.79 9.91
CA GLY A 336 21.62 -9.95 10.46
C GLY A 336 22.98 -9.59 11.08
N LEU A 337 23.71 -8.63 10.50
CA LEU A 337 24.97 -8.13 11.08
C LEU A 337 24.84 -7.44 12.45
N VAL A 338 23.65 -6.90 12.76
CA VAL A 338 23.35 -6.29 14.06
C VAL A 338 22.95 -7.37 15.06
N LEU A 339 22.24 -8.40 14.60
CA LEU A 339 21.74 -9.50 15.44
C LEU A 339 22.79 -10.57 15.74
N ALA A 340 23.86 -10.62 14.93
CA ALA A 340 24.97 -11.54 15.09
C ALA A 340 25.94 -11.19 16.23
N ASP A 341 25.93 -9.95 16.74
CA ASP A 341 26.73 -9.54 17.91
C ASP A 341 25.92 -9.83 19.17
N VAL A 342 25.96 -11.09 19.60
CA VAL A 342 25.12 -11.60 20.68
C VAL A 342 25.72 -11.26 22.05
N ASN A 343 27.04 -11.14 22.13
CA ASN A 343 27.74 -10.81 23.37
C ASN A 343 27.84 -9.29 23.63
N GLY A 344 27.54 -8.45 22.63
CA GLY A 344 27.50 -6.99 22.72
C GLY A 344 28.88 -6.34 22.75
N ASP A 345 29.92 -7.01 22.25
CA ASP A 345 31.31 -6.52 22.27
C ASP A 345 31.69 -5.70 21.02
N GLY A 346 30.78 -5.59 20.04
CA GLY A 346 30.97 -4.85 18.80
C GLY A 346 31.74 -5.61 17.72
N GLN A 347 32.08 -6.88 17.94
CA GLN A 347 32.75 -7.77 17.01
C GLN A 347 31.82 -8.93 16.62
N ARG A 348 32.15 -9.64 15.53
CA ARG A 348 31.45 -10.88 15.13
C ARG A 348 32.47 -11.98 15.05
N THR A 349 32.55 -12.79 16.10
CA THR A 349 33.61 -13.79 16.25
C THR A 349 33.02 -15.18 16.52
N ALA A 350 33.90 -16.17 16.72
CA ALA A 350 33.47 -17.49 17.16
C ALA A 350 32.79 -17.46 18.54
N GLU A 351 33.00 -16.39 19.34
CA GLU A 351 32.37 -16.24 20.65
C GLU A 351 30.86 -15.98 20.53
N ASP A 352 30.43 -15.24 19.50
CA ASP A 352 29.02 -15.02 19.18
C ASP A 352 28.34 -16.30 18.70
N VAL A 353 29.03 -17.11 17.88
CA VAL A 353 28.54 -18.43 17.45
C VAL A 353 28.28 -19.33 18.67
N ILE A 354 29.19 -19.32 19.64
CA ILE A 354 29.03 -20.08 20.89
C ILE A 354 27.87 -19.51 21.72
N ALA A 355 27.69 -18.18 21.75
CA ALA A 355 26.58 -17.54 22.46
C ALA A 355 25.22 -17.94 21.88
N ILE A 356 25.06 -17.94 20.54
CA ILE A 356 23.87 -18.43 19.84
C ILE A 356 23.58 -19.89 20.23
N LEU A 357 24.58 -20.77 20.17
CA LEU A 357 24.42 -22.19 20.52
C LEU A 357 24.00 -22.40 21.99
N LYS A 358 24.44 -21.55 22.91
CA LYS A 358 24.02 -21.60 24.31
C LYS A 358 22.56 -21.17 24.50
N ILE A 359 22.13 -20.12 23.79
CA ILE A 359 20.74 -19.66 23.77
C ILE A 359 19.83 -20.78 23.28
N ILE A 360 20.16 -21.42 22.14
CA ILE A 360 19.43 -22.56 21.57
C ILE A 360 19.34 -23.73 22.57
N ALA A 361 20.45 -24.04 23.24
CA ALA A 361 20.53 -25.13 24.20
C ALA A 361 19.82 -24.82 25.54
N LYS A 362 19.35 -23.58 25.76
CA LYS A 362 18.80 -23.08 27.03
C LYS A 362 19.76 -23.26 28.21
N ILE A 363 21.06 -23.14 27.95
CA ILE A 363 22.11 -23.22 28.97
C ILE A 363 22.53 -21.78 29.28
N ALA A 364 22.21 -21.34 30.51
CA ALA A 364 22.60 -20.03 31.02
C ALA A 364 24.13 -19.88 31.16
#